data_AF-A0RTT3-F1
#
_entry.id   AF-A0RTT3-F1
#
_cell.length_a   1.000
_cell.length_b   1.000
_cell.length_c   1.000
_cell.angle_alpha   90.00
_cell.angle_beta   90.00
_cell.angle_gamma   90.00
#
_symmetry.space_group_name_H-M   'P 1'
#
loop_
_entity.id
_entity.type
_entity.pdbx_description
1 polymer ?
#
loop_
_entity_poly.entity_id
_entity_poly.type
_entity_poly.pdbx_seq_one_letter_code
_entity_poly.pdbx_strand_id
1 'polypeptide(L)'
;MNAWARFWKWYEDKILGSILIIAVIQFIQIPHMIWNADLYLELGTISRVHPALDWLLYGVDLIEIVSIINVGMIMYSLVKKRRAERRMAHKATESSLAD
;
A
#
# COMPACT_ATOMS: atom_id res chain seq x y z
N MET A 1 -31.48 -0.94 6.01
CA MET A 1 -30.08 -1.41 5.91
C MET A 1 -29.54 -1.69 7.31
N ASN A 2 -29.21 -2.96 7.58
CA ASN A 2 -28.73 -3.42 8.89
C ASN A 2 -27.56 -2.56 9.38
N ALA A 3 -27.54 -2.19 10.67
CA ALA A 3 -26.46 -1.39 11.28
C ALA A 3 -25.07 -1.99 10.99
N TRP A 4 -25.00 -3.32 10.97
CA TRP A 4 -23.82 -4.11 10.60
C TRP A 4 -23.31 -3.83 9.18
N ALA A 5 -24.19 -3.77 8.18
CA ALA A 5 -23.80 -3.47 6.80
C ALA A 5 -23.31 -2.02 6.66
N ARG A 6 -23.86 -1.11 7.47
CA ARG A 6 -23.42 0.30 7.53
C ARG A 6 -22.03 0.44 8.13
N PHE A 7 -21.75 -0.31 9.20
CA PHE A 7 -20.44 -0.38 9.83
C PHE A 7 -19.38 -0.91 8.87
N TRP A 8 -19.64 -2.03 8.18
CA TRP A 8 -18.71 -2.60 7.20
C TRP A 8 -18.41 -1.64 6.04
N LYS A 9 -19.43 -0.94 5.53
CA LYS A 9 -19.23 0.08 4.48
C LYS A 9 -18.39 1.26 4.95
N TRP A 10 -18.65 1.77 6.16
CA TRP A 10 -17.86 2.84 6.76
C TRP A 10 -16.40 2.41 7.00
N TYR A 11 -16.20 1.18 7.49
CA TYR A 11 -14.89 0.60 7.74
C TYR A 11 -14.09 0.44 6.44
N GLU A 12 -14.72 -0.06 5.37
CA GLU A 12 -14.08 -0.22 4.06
C GLU A 12 -13.67 1.14 3.46
N ASP A 13 -14.50 2.18 3.59
CA ASP A 13 -14.16 3.54 3.15
C ASP A 13 -13.05 4.18 4.00
N LYS A 14 -13.06 3.98 5.33
CA LYS A 14 -11.98 4.41 6.24
C LYS A 14 -10.66 3.70 5.94
N ILE A 15 -10.69 2.39 5.71
CA ILE A 15 -9.50 1.60 5.36
C ILE A 15 -8.90 2.10 4.05
N LEU A 16 -9.73 2.34 3.03
CA LEU A 16 -9.24 2.89 1.77
C LEU A 16 -8.55 4.25 1.95
N GLY A 17 -9.09 5.10 2.82
CA GLY A 17 -8.44 6.36 3.21
C GLY A 17 -7.09 6.15 3.91
N SER A 18 -7.02 5.23 4.87
CA SER A 18 -5.77 4.93 5.59
C SER A 18 -4.70 4.28 4.71
N ILE A 19 -5.07 3.38 3.79
CA ILE A 19 -4.14 2.75 2.84
C ILE A 19 -3.56 3.79 1.88
N LEU A 20 -4.33 4.80 1.47
CA LEU A 20 -3.81 5.90 0.66
C LEU A 20 -2.70 6.67 1.40
N ILE A 21 -2.87 6.93 2.69
CA ILE A 21 -1.84 7.59 3.51
C ILE A 21 -0.59 6.72 3.58
N ILE A 22 -0.75 5.42 3.82
CA ILE A 22 0.38 4.48 3.86
C ILE A 22 1.10 4.43 2.50
N ALA A 23 0.35 4.40 1.39
CA ALA A 23 0.92 4.43 0.05
C ALA A 23 1.73 5.72 -0.23
N VAL A 24 1.29 6.87 0.30
CA VAL A 24 2.04 8.14 0.21
C VAL A 24 3.33 8.09 1.03
N ILE A 25 3.28 7.56 2.25
CA ILE A 25 4.47 7.37 3.09
C ILE A 25 5.48 6.46 2.37
N GLN A 26 5.00 5.36 1.79
CA GLN A 26 5.82 4.44 1.02
C GLN A 26 6.42 5.05 -0.27
N PHE A 27 5.73 6.01 -0.89
CA PHE A 27 6.25 6.72 -2.05
C PHE A 27 7.46 7.59 -1.68
N ILE A 28 7.45 8.21 -0.50
CA ILE A 28 8.56 9.01 0.02
C ILE A 28 9.77 8.12 0.38
N GLN A 29 9.54 6.83 0.65
CA GLN A 29 10.61 5.87 0.97
C GLN A 29 11.43 5.45 -0.25
N ILE A 30 10.82 5.39 -1.45
CA ILE A 30 11.56 5.00 -2.68
C ILE A 30 12.77 5.92 -2.97
N PRO A 31 12.65 7.26 -2.91
CA PRO A 31 13.80 8.16 -3.01
C PRO A 31 14.88 7.92 -1.95
N HIS A 32 14.47 7.60 -0.71
CA HIS A 32 15.41 7.34 0.38
C HIS A 32 16.24 6.07 0.10
N MET A 33 15.62 5.00 -0.41
CA MET A 33 16.33 3.79 -0.84
C MET A 33 17.39 4.09 -1.89
N ILE A 34 17.01 4.87 -2.92
CA ILE A 34 17.89 5.20 -4.05
C ILE A 34 19.05 6.07 -3.60
N TRP A 35 18.77 7.11 -2.81
CA TRP A 35 19.80 8.00 -2.27
C TRP A 35 20.76 7.24 -1.36
N ASN A 36 20.26 6.34 -0.52
CA ASN A 36 21.10 5.54 0.37
C ASN A 36 21.96 4.50 -0.37
N ALA A 37 21.43 3.91 -1.44
CA ALA A 37 22.19 3.01 -2.31
C ALA A 37 23.27 3.77 -3.11
N ASP A 38 22.97 4.97 -3.58
CA ASP A 38 23.92 5.84 -4.28
C ASP A 38 25.07 6.25 -3.33
N LEU A 39 24.73 6.69 -2.12
CA LEU A 39 25.70 7.01 -1.08
C LEU A 39 26.55 5.81 -0.67
N TYR A 40 25.96 4.61 -0.62
CA TYR A 40 26.68 3.36 -0.34
C TYR A 40 27.71 3.02 -1.42
N LEU A 41 27.36 3.25 -2.71
CA LEU A 41 28.26 3.06 -3.83
C LEU A 41 29.38 4.10 -3.89
N GLU A 42 29.10 5.34 -3.48
CA GLU A 42 30.07 6.43 -3.49
C GLU A 42 31.07 6.38 -2.31
N LEU A 43 30.62 5.98 -1.11
CA LEU A 43 31.46 6.00 0.10
C LEU A 43 32.29 4.73 0.32
N GLY A 44 31.98 3.60 -0.34
CA GLY A 44 32.80 2.37 -0.40
C GLY A 44 33.23 1.72 0.92
N THR A 45 32.87 2.28 2.07
CA THR A 45 33.39 1.92 3.40
C THR A 45 32.29 2.08 4.45
N ILE A 46 31.40 1.10 4.54
CA ILE A 46 30.35 1.09 5.56
C ILE A 46 30.21 -0.32 6.11
N SER A 47 31.18 -0.73 6.90
CA SER A 47 30.95 -1.86 7.79
C SER A 47 31.89 -1.73 8.95
N ARG A 48 31.40 -1.14 10.06
CA ARG A 48 31.79 -1.38 11.47
C ARG A 48 31.85 -0.14 12.39
N VAL A 49 31.67 1.09 11.91
CA VAL A 49 31.87 2.26 12.81
C VAL A 49 30.63 2.57 13.65
N HIS A 50 29.40 2.50 13.10
CA HIS A 50 28.17 2.82 13.83
C HIS A 50 26.99 1.90 13.48
N PRO A 51 26.83 0.75 14.15
CA PRO A 51 25.77 -0.22 13.87
C PRO A 51 24.33 0.34 14.00
N ALA A 52 24.13 1.38 14.82
CA ALA A 52 22.83 2.08 14.91
C ALA A 52 22.51 2.91 13.66
N LEU A 53 23.51 3.54 13.05
CA LEU A 53 23.33 4.30 11.81
C LEU A 53 23.14 3.34 10.64
N ASP A 54 23.90 2.25 10.59
CA ASP A 54 23.72 1.21 9.57
C ASP A 54 22.32 0.57 9.66
N TRP A 55 21.81 0.34 10.88
CA TRP A 55 20.45 -0.16 11.07
C TRP A 55 19.37 0.90 10.73
N LEU A 56 19.59 2.17 11.06
CA LEU A 56 18.63 3.23 10.72
C LEU A 56 18.60 3.49 9.20
N LEU A 57 19.76 3.49 8.54
CA LEU A 57 19.90 3.78 7.12
C LEU A 57 19.47 2.58 6.24
N TYR A 58 19.88 1.36 6.58
CA TYR A 58 19.65 0.16 5.77
C TYR A 58 18.62 -0.81 6.36
N GLY A 59 18.50 -0.86 7.70
CA GLY A 59 17.61 -1.79 8.41
C GLY A 59 16.13 -1.40 8.36
N VAL A 60 15.83 -0.10 8.46
CA VAL A 60 14.45 0.42 8.35
C VAL A 60 13.87 0.13 6.96
N ASP A 61 14.69 0.29 5.91
CA ASP A 61 14.31 0.05 4.52
C ASP A 61 13.89 -1.41 4.26
N LEU A 62 14.60 -2.37 4.85
CA LEU A 62 14.25 -3.80 4.77
C LEU A 62 12.83 -4.10 5.28
N ILE A 63 12.39 -3.41 6.34
CA ILE A 63 11.04 -3.54 6.90
C ILE A 63 10.02 -2.81 6.00
N GLU A 64 10.44 -1.69 5.43
CA GLU A 64 9.61 -0.89 4.51
C GLU A 64 9.25 -1.66 3.25
N ILE A 65 10.16 -2.45 2.66
CA ILE A 65 9.87 -3.31 1.50
C ILE A 65 8.73 -4.29 1.78
N VAL A 66 8.76 -4.97 2.93
CA VAL A 66 7.71 -5.91 3.34
C VAL A 66 6.38 -5.18 3.52
N SER A 67 6.41 -3.96 4.05
CA SER A 67 5.24 -3.10 4.20
C SER A 67 4.65 -2.67 2.85
N ILE A 68 5.44 -2.24 1.85
CA ILE A 68 4.90 -1.86 0.54
C ILE A 68 4.22 -3.05 -0.14
N ILE A 69 4.81 -4.25 -0.04
CA ILE A 69 4.21 -5.46 -0.62
C ILE A 69 2.86 -5.77 0.04
N ASN A 70 2.79 -5.72 1.37
CA ASN A 70 1.56 -6.00 2.11
C ASN A 70 0.45 -4.97 1.78
N VAL A 71 0.79 -3.69 1.82
CA VAL A 71 -0.12 -2.58 1.49
C VAL A 71 -0.58 -2.67 0.04
N GLY A 72 0.34 -2.99 -0.88
CA GLY A 72 0.05 -3.21 -2.30
C GLY A 72 -0.93 -4.36 -2.52
N MET A 73 -0.75 -5.49 -1.83
CA MET A 73 -1.68 -6.63 -1.91
C MET A 73 -3.08 -6.26 -1.39
N ILE A 74 -3.17 -5.53 -0.28
CA ILE A 74 -4.45 -5.08 0.28
C ILE A 74 -5.14 -4.11 -0.68
N MET A 75 -4.41 -3.12 -1.21
CA MET A 75 -4.93 -2.17 -2.18
C MET A 75 -5.40 -2.86 -3.46
N TYR A 76 -4.62 -3.82 -3.98
CA TYR A 76 -5.00 -4.62 -5.15
C TYR A 76 -6.28 -5.43 -4.90
N SER A 77 -6.39 -6.08 -3.74
CA SER A 77 -7.58 -6.85 -3.35
C SER A 77 -8.83 -5.98 -3.29
N LEU A 78 -8.73 -4.79 -2.67
CA LEU A 78 -9.84 -3.83 -2.57
C LEU A 78 -10.26 -3.30 -3.95
N VAL A 79 -9.31 -2.95 -4.81
CA VAL A 79 -9.60 -2.50 -6.18
C VAL A 79 -10.25 -3.61 -7.00
N LYS A 80 -9.76 -4.85 -6.87
CA LYS A 80 -10.31 -6.02 -7.57
C LYS A 80 -11.76 -6.28 -7.15
N LYS A 81 -12.04 -6.25 -5.84
CA LYS A 81 -13.40 -6.44 -5.29
C LYS A 81 -14.37 -5.37 -5.81
N ARG A 82 -13.97 -4.09 -5.78
CA ARG A 82 -14.78 -2.98 -6.32
C ARG A 82 -15.05 -3.09 -7.83
N ARG A 83 -14.08 -3.58 -8.62
CA ARG A 83 -14.30 -3.82 -10.07
C ARG A 83 -15.30 -4.94 -10.31
N ALA A 84 -15.27 -6.01 -9.52
CA ALA A 84 -16.21 -7.11 -9.64
C ALA A 84 -17.65 -6.68 -9.31
N GLU A 85 -17.83 -5.90 -8.25
CA GLU A 85 -19.13 -5.33 -7.87
C GLU A 85 -19.71 -4.41 -8.95
N ARG A 86 -18.89 -3.52 -9.54
CA ARG A 86 -19.32 -2.65 -10.65
C ARG A 86 -19.73 -3.41 -11.91
N ARG A 87 -19.03 -4.50 -12.25
CA ARG A 87 -19.39 -5.36 -13.40
C ARG A 87 -20.72 -6.08 -13.20
N MET A 88 -20.99 -6.55 -11.98
CA MET A 88 -22.27 -7.21 -11.67
C MET A 88 -23.44 -6.21 -11.68
N ALA A 89 -23.24 -4.99 -11.19
CA ALA A 89 -24.24 -3.93 -11.26
C ALA A 89 -24.62 -3.57 -12.71
N HIS A 90 -23.62 -3.45 -13.61
CA HIS A 90 -23.87 -3.14 -15.02
C HIS A 90 -24.68 -4.25 -15.73
N LYS A 91 -24.32 -5.52 -15.50
CA LYS A 91 -25.06 -6.67 -16.06
C LYS A 91 -26.51 -6.74 -15.57
N ALA A 92 -26.76 -6.42 -14.30
CA ALA A 92 -28.10 -6.41 -13.74
C ALA A 92 -28.98 -5.31 -14.36
N THR A 93 -28.41 -4.13 -14.64
CA THR A 93 -29.11 -3.04 -15.33
C THR A 93 -29.41 -3.37 -16.79
N GLU A 94 -28.50 -4.00 -17.52
CA GLU A 94 -28.74 -4.43 -18.91
C GLU A 94 -29.81 -5.52 -19.01
N SER A 95 -29.84 -6.47 -18.07
CA SER A 95 -30.88 -7.50 -18.00
C SER A 95 -32.27 -6.90 -17.74
N SER A 96 -32.36 -5.90 -16.86
CA SER A 96 -33.63 -5.24 -16.50
C SER A 96 -34.18 -4.32 -17.59
N LEU A 97 -33.37 -3.91 -18.56
CA LEU A 97 -33.79 -3.08 -19.70
C LEU A 97 -34.14 -3.93 -20.94
N ALA A 98 -33.83 -5.23 -20.91
CA ALA A 98 -34.11 -6.19 -21.97
C ALA A 98 -35.42 -6.98 -21.76
N ASP A 99 -36.03 -6.86 -20.58
CA ASP A 99 -37.36 -7.39 -20.20
C ASP A 99 -38.43 -6.29 -20.27
#